data_AF-A0A1E7I7C1-F1
#
_entry.id   AF-A0A1E7I7C1-F1
#
_cell.length_a   1.000
_cell.length_b   1.000
_cell.length_c   1.000
_cell.angle_alpha   90.00
_cell.angle_beta   90.00
_cell.angle_gamma   90.00
#
_symmetry.space_group_name_H-M   'P 1'
#
loop_
_entity.id
_entity.type
_entity.pdbx_description
1 polymer ?
#
loop_
_entity_poly.entity_id
_entity_poly.type
_entity_poly.pdbx_seq_one_letter_code
_entity_poly.pdbx_strand_id
1 'polypeptide(L)'
;MDEIEQLNEAQNDVLGYNDRISYAHVYQSMHGAMLSLQARSRRYDAIRLFYDNVPAFAPLWDDEFVVQVMRINDGYPDVTDRFRLHHVELVSLLHRSGVIQLPDITSRPTVDWEPPRDITDIYGDGDIKMDIYGEDDDETEGMEPDL
;
A
#
# COMPACT_ATOMS: atom_id res chain seq x y z
N MET A 1 -6.14 29.78 -31.17
CA MET A 1 -5.45 28.68 -30.48
C MET A 1 -4.86 27.84 -31.59
N ASP A 2 -3.55 27.98 -31.77
CA ASP A 2 -2.82 27.34 -32.86
C ASP A 2 -2.59 25.85 -32.55
N GLU A 3 -2.66 24.99 -33.57
CA GLU A 3 -2.41 23.54 -33.49
C GLU A 3 -1.08 23.20 -32.76
N ILE A 4 -0.09 24.09 -32.83
CA ILE A 4 1.21 23.94 -32.18
C ILE A 4 1.09 24.08 -30.65
N GLU A 5 0.19 24.92 -30.16
CA GLU A 5 -0.06 25.12 -28.72
C GLU A 5 -0.73 23.88 -28.12
N GLN A 6 -1.72 23.29 -28.82
CA GLN A 6 -2.37 22.04 -28.42
C GLN A 6 -1.42 20.84 -28.44
N LEU A 7 -0.49 20.76 -29.41
CA LEU A 7 0.51 19.69 -29.46
C LEU A 7 1.53 19.79 -28.31
N ASN A 8 1.93 21.00 -27.94
CA ASN A 8 2.83 21.23 -26.81
C ASN A 8 2.14 20.93 -25.47
N GLU A 9 0.87 21.29 -25.30
CA GLU A 9 0.08 20.92 -24.12
C GLU A 9 -0.05 19.40 -24.00
N ALA A 10 -0.42 18.71 -25.08
CA ALA A 10 -0.55 17.26 -25.08
C ALA A 10 0.78 16.53 -24.79
N GLN A 11 1.90 17.04 -25.30
CA GLN A 11 3.23 16.47 -24.99
C GLN A 11 3.63 16.69 -23.53
N ASN A 12 3.37 17.87 -22.97
CA ASN A 12 3.65 18.15 -21.56
C ASN A 12 2.78 17.29 -20.63
N ASP A 13 1.53 17.05 -21.00
CA ASP A 13 0.63 16.15 -20.26
C ASP A 13 1.11 14.69 -20.28
N VAL A 14 1.60 14.19 -21.42
CA VAL A 14 2.14 12.82 -21.54
C VAL A 14 3.42 12.65 -20.74
N LEU A 15 4.32 13.63 -20.74
CA LEU A 15 5.54 13.61 -19.92
C LEU A 15 5.20 13.63 -18.43
N GLY A 16 4.31 14.53 -18.00
CA GLY A 16 3.83 14.58 -16.62
C GLY A 16 3.11 13.29 -16.19
N TYR A 17 2.39 12.63 -17.09
CA TYR A 17 1.73 11.35 -16.83
C TYR A 17 2.73 10.20 -16.66
N ASN A 18 3.75 10.10 -17.52
CA ASN A 18 4.81 9.09 -17.42
C ASN A 18 5.63 9.23 -16.12
N ASP A 19 5.89 10.46 -15.70
CA ASP A 19 6.57 10.73 -14.43
C ASP A 19 5.70 10.28 -13.25
N ARG A 20 4.39 10.56 -13.27
CA ARG A 20 3.45 10.07 -12.25
C ARG A 20 3.40 8.56 -12.15
N ILE A 21 3.35 7.84 -13.27
CA ILE A 21 3.39 6.36 -13.28
C ILE A 21 4.70 5.87 -12.63
N SER A 22 5.81 6.51 -12.95
CA SER A 22 7.12 6.15 -12.42
C SER A 22 7.16 6.31 -10.89
N TYR A 23 6.69 7.44 -10.35
CA TYR A 23 6.62 7.65 -8.89
C TYR A 23 5.66 6.68 -8.21
N ALA A 24 4.51 6.36 -8.82
CA ALA A 24 3.58 5.39 -8.29
C ALA A 24 4.22 4.00 -8.19
N HIS A 25 4.96 3.58 -9.22
CA HIS A 25 5.68 2.32 -9.22
C HIS A 25 6.75 2.27 -8.12
N VAL A 26 7.59 3.31 -8.02
CA VAL A 26 8.61 3.43 -6.98
C VAL A 26 7.99 3.33 -5.58
N TYR A 27 6.89 4.04 -5.34
CA TYR A 27 6.18 3.97 -4.07
C TYR A 27 5.63 2.56 -3.80
N GLN A 28 4.97 1.92 -4.77
CA GLN A 28 4.42 0.57 -4.60
C GLN A 28 5.52 -0.47 -4.30
N SER A 29 6.64 -0.42 -5.01
CA SER A 29 7.79 -1.30 -4.76
C SER A 29 8.38 -1.08 -3.36
N MET A 30 8.58 0.18 -2.97
CA MET A 30 9.04 0.55 -1.63
C MET A 30 8.06 0.05 -0.56
N HIS A 31 6.76 0.29 -0.73
CA HIS A 31 5.71 -0.10 0.21
C HIS A 31 5.62 -1.62 0.39
N GLY A 32 5.66 -2.38 -0.71
CA GLY A 32 5.70 -3.85 -0.66
C GLY A 32 6.93 -4.38 0.10
N ALA A 33 8.10 -3.78 -0.13
CA ALA A 33 9.32 -4.15 0.58
C ALA A 33 9.25 -3.80 2.08
N MET A 34 8.68 -2.64 2.44
CA MET A 34 8.44 -2.27 3.85
C MET A 34 7.51 -3.26 4.54
N LEU A 35 6.38 -3.64 3.93
CA LEU A 35 5.45 -4.62 4.48
C LEU A 35 6.12 -5.99 4.69
N SER A 36 6.94 -6.42 3.72
CA SER A 36 7.69 -7.68 3.84
C SER A 36 8.68 -7.66 5.01
N LEU A 37 9.38 -6.54 5.22
CA LEU A 37 10.29 -6.38 6.35
C LEU A 37 9.54 -6.34 7.69
N GLN A 38 8.39 -5.66 7.74
CA GLN A 38 7.54 -5.60 8.93
C GLN A 38 6.98 -6.98 9.30
N ALA A 39 6.53 -7.78 8.33
CA ALA A 39 6.06 -9.15 8.55
C ALA A 39 7.14 -10.06 9.14
N ARG A 40 8.41 -9.80 8.84
CA ARG A 40 9.58 -10.51 9.39
C ARG A 40 10.10 -9.93 10.70
N SER A 41 9.34 -9.04 11.36
CA SER A 41 9.73 -8.31 12.57
C SER A 41 10.98 -7.43 12.42
N ARG A 42 11.37 -7.09 11.18
CA ARG A 42 12.53 -6.22 10.86
C ARG A 42 12.12 -4.77 10.75
N ARG A 43 11.52 -4.22 11.81
CA ARG A 43 10.92 -2.87 11.81
C ARG A 43 11.95 -1.76 11.51
N TYR A 44 13.14 -1.83 12.11
CA TYR A 44 14.19 -0.83 11.87
C TYR A 44 14.70 -0.82 10.43
N ASP A 45 14.75 -2.00 9.78
CA ASP A 45 15.12 -2.08 8.37
C ASP A 45 14.04 -1.46 7.48
N ALA A 46 12.76 -1.63 7.81
CA ALA A 46 11.66 -0.97 7.09
C ALA A 46 11.71 0.55 7.25
N ILE A 47 11.99 1.04 8.45
CA ILE A 47 12.17 2.48 8.73
C ILE A 47 13.36 3.03 7.93
N ARG A 48 14.49 2.32 7.93
CA ARG A 48 15.66 2.73 7.15
C ARG A 48 15.35 2.77 5.66
N LEU A 49 14.74 1.71 5.12
CA LEU A 49 14.34 1.64 3.72
C LEU A 49 13.45 2.82 3.32
N PHE A 50 12.50 3.21 4.18
CA PHE A 50 11.66 4.38 3.95
C PHE A 50 12.49 5.65 3.79
N TYR A 51 13.31 5.98 4.78
CA TYR A 51 14.10 7.22 4.74
C TYR A 51 15.16 7.23 3.63
N ASP A 52 15.67 6.07 3.22
CA ASP A 52 16.59 5.96 2.08
C ASP A 52 15.90 6.29 0.74
N ASN A 53 14.58 6.07 0.64
CA ASN A 53 13.82 6.26 -0.60
C ASN A 53 13.01 7.55 -0.65
N VAL A 54 12.66 8.18 0.49
CA VAL A 54 11.94 9.46 0.55
C VAL A 54 12.56 10.56 -0.34
N PRO A 55 13.90 10.73 -0.43
CA PRO A 55 14.51 11.74 -1.30
C PRO A 55 14.19 11.57 -2.79
N ALA A 56 13.84 10.37 -3.26
CA ALA A 56 13.45 10.14 -4.64
C ALA A 56 12.19 10.93 -5.03
N PHE A 57 11.35 11.29 -4.05
CA PHE A 57 10.12 12.05 -4.26
C PHE A 57 10.34 13.57 -4.12
N ALA A 58 11.58 14.04 -3.98
CA ALA A 58 11.90 15.46 -3.81
C ALA A 58 11.27 16.39 -4.87
N PRO A 59 11.18 16.02 -6.16
CA PRO A 59 10.51 16.85 -7.16
C PRO A 59 9.02 17.07 -6.93
N LEU A 60 8.38 16.24 -6.09
CA LEU A 60 6.97 16.36 -5.74
C LEU A 60 6.73 17.20 -4.48
N TRP A 61 7.76 17.45 -3.66
CA TRP A 61 7.59 18.08 -2.35
C TRP A 61 6.95 19.47 -2.48
N ASP A 62 5.81 19.63 -1.81
CA ASP A 62 5.11 20.91 -1.67
C ASP A 62 5.41 21.55 -0.29
N ASP A 63 5.09 22.84 -0.15
CA ASP A 63 5.32 23.58 1.10
C ASP A 63 4.60 22.92 2.29
N GLU A 64 3.41 22.36 2.05
CA GLU A 64 2.62 21.69 3.08
C GLU A 64 3.36 20.46 3.63
N PHE A 65 3.88 19.59 2.76
CA PHE A 65 4.64 18.42 3.13
C PHE A 65 5.88 18.80 3.94
N VAL A 66 6.65 19.80 3.47
CA VAL A 66 7.86 20.25 4.17
C VAL A 66 7.53 20.76 5.58
N VAL A 67 6.48 21.58 5.72
CA VAL A 67 6.05 22.09 7.02
C VAL A 67 5.60 20.97 7.96
N GLN A 68 4.83 19.99 7.46
CA GLN A 68 4.39 18.87 8.29
C GLN A 68 5.56 17.98 8.72
N VAL A 69 6.52 17.70 7.83
CA VAL A 69 7.73 16.93 8.17
C VAL A 69 8.55 17.64 9.24
N MET A 70 8.72 18.96 9.15
CA MET A 70 9.40 19.74 10.20
C MET A 70 8.65 19.64 11.54
N ARG A 71 7.33 19.82 11.51
CA ARG A 71 6.48 19.70 12.70
C ARG A 71 6.55 18.31 13.34
N ILE A 72 6.59 17.25 12.53
CA ILE A 72 6.71 15.87 13.01
C ILE A 72 8.09 15.66 13.65
N ASN A 73 9.16 16.17 13.04
CA ASN A 73 10.51 16.07 13.59
C ASN A 73 10.63 16.75 14.97
N ASP A 74 10.00 17.91 15.15
CA ASP A 74 10.03 18.66 16.41
C ASP A 74 9.10 18.07 17.48
N GLY A 75 7.95 17.51 17.07
CA GLY A 75 6.90 17.06 17.97
C GLY A 75 7.05 15.62 18.49
N TYR A 76 7.81 14.77 17.80
CA TYR A 76 7.84 13.33 18.08
C TYR A 76 9.29 12.81 18.21
N PRO A 77 9.78 12.55 19.44
CA PRO A 77 11.16 12.08 19.62
C PRO A 77 11.35 10.62 19.20
N ASP A 78 10.32 9.78 19.34
CA ASP A 78 10.38 8.36 18.96
C ASP A 78 10.49 8.20 17.44
N VAL A 79 11.41 7.34 17.01
CA VAL A 79 11.69 7.13 15.57
C VAL A 79 10.57 6.34 14.87
N THR A 80 9.89 5.46 15.59
CA THR A 80 8.81 4.63 15.04
C THR A 80 7.57 5.47 14.82
N ASP A 81 7.22 6.33 15.78
CA ASP A 81 6.09 7.23 15.65
C ASP A 81 6.33 8.29 14.57
N ARG A 82 7.53 8.87 14.49
CA ARG A 82 7.90 9.75 13.36
C ARG A 82 7.77 9.05 12.03
N PHE A 83 8.30 7.83 11.91
CA PHE A 83 8.19 7.05 10.69
C PHE A 83 6.73 6.86 10.25
N ARG A 84 5.84 6.49 11.18
CA ARG A 84 4.40 6.32 10.87
C ARG A 84 3.78 7.60 10.33
N LEU A 85 4.07 8.73 10.96
CA LEU A 85 3.53 10.03 10.56
C LEU A 85 4.12 10.51 9.22
N HIS A 86 5.44 10.40 9.02
CA HIS A 86 6.07 10.72 7.74
C HIS A 86 5.55 9.84 6.60
N HIS A 87 5.27 8.56 6.87
CA HIS A 87 4.68 7.67 5.88
C HIS A 87 3.29 8.15 5.46
N VAL A 88 2.44 8.54 6.41
CA VAL A 88 1.13 9.14 6.13
C VAL A 88 1.27 10.43 5.32
N GLU A 89 2.20 11.32 5.69
CA GLU A 89 2.43 12.56 4.95
C GLU A 89 2.95 12.33 3.53
N LEU A 90 3.81 11.33 3.33
CA LEU A 90 4.25 10.94 1.98
C LEU A 90 3.07 10.45 1.14
N VAL A 91 2.17 9.65 1.72
CA VAL A 91 0.97 9.19 1.01
C VAL A 91 0.05 10.36 0.66
N SER A 92 -0.16 11.29 1.59
CA SER A 92 -0.91 12.53 1.34
C SER A 92 -0.29 13.35 0.22
N LEU A 93 1.03 13.50 0.20
CA LEU A 93 1.76 14.16 -0.88
C LEU A 93 1.48 13.49 -2.23
N LEU A 94 1.64 12.17 -2.31
CA LEU A 94 1.42 11.42 -3.55
C LEU A 94 -0.03 11.52 -4.05
N HIS A 95 -1.00 11.65 -3.14
CA HIS A 95 -2.38 11.94 -3.51
C HIS A 95 -2.57 13.35 -4.07
N ARG A 96 -2.05 14.38 -3.37
CA ARG A 96 -2.14 15.78 -3.83
C ARG A 96 -1.42 15.99 -5.18
N SER A 97 -0.30 15.32 -5.39
CA SER A 97 0.45 15.34 -6.65
C SER A 97 -0.21 14.51 -7.78
N GLY A 98 -1.33 13.81 -7.50
CA GLY A 98 -2.03 12.99 -8.47
C GLY A 98 -1.27 11.74 -8.92
N VAL A 99 -0.29 11.29 -8.12
CA VAL A 99 0.51 10.08 -8.38
C VAL A 99 -0.26 8.83 -7.97
N ILE A 100 -0.93 8.87 -6.82
CA ILE A 100 -1.79 7.79 -6.33
C ILE A 100 -3.22 8.32 -6.30
N GLN A 101 -4.16 7.57 -6.86
CA GLN A 101 -5.58 7.86 -6.67
C GLN A 101 -6.03 7.24 -5.34
N LEU A 102 -6.76 8.00 -4.53
CA LEU A 102 -7.55 7.39 -3.46
C LEU A 102 -8.47 6.36 -4.12
N PRO A 103 -8.65 5.15 -3.55
CA PRO A 103 -9.69 4.28 -4.03
C PRO A 103 -10.99 5.09 -4.05
N ASP A 104 -11.61 5.19 -5.22
CA ASP A 104 -12.81 5.97 -5.42
C ASP A 104 -13.89 5.35 -4.52
N ILE A 105 -14.15 5.95 -3.34
CA ILE A 105 -15.14 5.47 -2.37
C ILE A 105 -16.53 5.90 -2.87
N THR A 106 -16.83 5.64 -4.14
CA THR A 106 -18.16 5.73 -4.71
C THR A 106 -18.90 4.39 -4.64
N SER A 107 -18.31 3.37 -4.03
CA SER A 107 -19.11 2.30 -3.42
C SER A 107 -19.68 2.81 -2.10
N ARG A 108 -20.85 3.48 -2.15
CA ARG A 108 -21.74 3.43 -0.99
C ARG A 108 -22.05 1.94 -0.81
N PRO A 109 -21.64 1.27 0.28
CA PRO A 109 -22.23 -0.02 0.55
C PRO A 109 -23.73 0.21 0.65
N THR A 110 -24.51 -0.40 -0.22
CA THR A 110 -25.92 -0.67 0.06
C THR A 110 -25.88 -1.63 1.24
N VAL A 111 -25.90 -1.06 2.45
CA VAL A 111 -25.93 -1.78 3.70
C VAL A 111 -27.35 -2.32 3.86
N ASP A 112 -27.61 -3.46 3.23
CA ASP A 112 -28.59 -4.44 3.75
C ASP A 112 -27.86 -5.43 4.69
N TRP A 113 -26.69 -5.04 5.19
CA TRP A 113 -25.93 -5.82 6.16
C TRP A 113 -26.42 -5.45 7.57
N GLU A 114 -27.21 -6.33 8.16
CA GLU A 114 -27.44 -6.31 9.61
C GLU A 114 -26.30 -7.08 10.32
N PRO A 115 -25.81 -6.58 11.46
CA PRO A 115 -24.82 -7.31 12.26
C PRO A 115 -25.38 -8.68 12.70
N PRO A 116 -24.59 -9.77 12.61
CA PRO A 116 -24.95 -11.08 13.12
C PRO A 116 -25.40 -10.97 14.59
N ARG A 117 -26.57 -11.52 14.90
CA ARG A 117 -27.16 -11.48 16.24
C ARG A 117 -26.70 -12.67 17.07
N ASP A 118 -26.34 -13.79 16.42
CA ASP A 118 -25.78 -14.96 17.08
C ASP A 118 -24.82 -15.75 16.17
N ILE A 119 -24.28 -16.85 16.72
CA ILE A 119 -23.29 -17.71 16.03
C ILE A 119 -23.89 -18.46 14.83
N THR A 120 -25.21 -18.61 14.73
CA THR A 120 -25.86 -19.30 13.62
C THR A 120 -25.95 -18.44 12.36
N ASP A 121 -25.91 -17.10 12.51
CA ASP A 121 -25.79 -16.16 11.38
C ASP A 121 -24.43 -16.25 10.66
N ILE A 122 -23.40 -16.80 11.32
CA ILE A 122 -22.04 -16.96 10.76
C ILE A 122 -21.94 -18.25 9.94
N TYR A 123 -22.68 -19.28 10.34
CA TYR A 123 -22.74 -20.57 9.66
C TYR A 123 -24.12 -20.71 9.02
N GLY A 124 -24.41 -19.85 8.03
CA GLY A 124 -25.67 -19.87 7.30
C GLY A 124 -26.03 -21.29 6.85
N ASP A 125 -27.30 -21.66 7.05
CA ASP A 125 -27.89 -22.90 6.55
C ASP A 125 -27.60 -23.05 5.04
N GLY A 126 -26.84 -24.09 4.68
CA GLY A 126 -26.79 -24.62 3.33
C GLY A 126 -25.46 -24.44 2.57
N ASP A 127 -24.75 -25.56 2.44
CA ASP A 127 -23.93 -25.95 1.28
C ASP A 127 -22.86 -24.97 0.78
N ILE A 128 -21.81 -24.74 1.57
CA ILE A 128 -20.48 -24.49 1.00
C ILE A 128 -19.73 -25.82 1.03
N LYS A 129 -19.81 -26.58 -0.07
CA LYS A 129 -18.82 -27.63 -0.38
C LYS A 129 -17.49 -26.92 -0.67
N MET A 130 -16.69 -26.72 0.35
CA MET A 130 -15.26 -26.48 0.17
C MET A 130 -14.62 -27.81 -0.22
N ASP A 131 -14.52 -28.06 -1.53
CA ASP A 131 -13.57 -29.04 -2.07
C ASP A 131 -12.16 -28.46 -1.87
N ILE A 132 -11.66 -28.55 -0.65
CA ILE A 132 -10.27 -28.26 -0.31
C ILE A 132 -9.71 -29.52 0.30
N TYR A 133 -9.32 -30.47 -0.56
CA TYR A 133 -8.05 -31.19 -0.57
C TYR A 133 -8.02 -31.95 -1.89
N GLY A 134 -7.22 -31.46 -2.85
CA GLY A 134 -6.74 -32.32 -3.93
C GLY A 134 -5.90 -33.43 -3.29
N GLU A 135 -6.12 -34.65 -3.76
CA GLU A 135 -5.36 -35.84 -3.40
C GLU A 135 -3.87 -35.59 -3.70
N ASP A 136 -3.10 -35.23 -2.67
CA ASP A 136 -1.65 -35.43 -2.67
C ASP A 136 -1.41 -36.90 -2.33
N ASP A 137 -1.38 -37.72 -3.38
CA ASP A 137 -0.99 -39.12 -3.38
C ASP A 137 0.54 -39.18 -3.21
N ASP A 138 1.01 -39.13 -1.97
CA ASP A 138 2.44 -39.30 -1.61
C ASP A 138 2.55 -40.43 -0.58
N GLU A 139 2.42 -41.67 -1.08
CA GLU A 139 2.74 -42.89 -0.34
C GLU A 139 4.26 -42.98 -0.09
N THR A 140 4.73 -42.40 1.02
CA THR A 140 5.99 -42.85 1.64
C THR A 140 5.68 -43.73 2.84
N GLU A 141 5.53 -45.03 2.57
CA GLU A 141 5.39 -46.10 3.53
C GLU A 141 6.70 -46.23 4.36
N GLY A 142 6.64 -45.74 5.60
CA GLY A 142 7.71 -45.87 6.57
C GLY A 142 7.81 -47.30 7.09
N MET A 143 8.92 -47.97 6.78
CA MET A 143 9.35 -49.21 7.43
C MET A 143 9.38 -49.07 8.95
N GLU A 144 8.68 -49.96 9.65
CA GLU A 144 8.84 -50.15 11.10
C GLU A 144 10.25 -50.70 11.41
N PRO A 145 10.94 -50.19 12.45
CA PRO A 145 12.16 -50.82 12.94
C PRO A 145 11.84 -51.89 13.99
N ASP A 146 12.08 -53.15 13.63
CA ASP A 146 12.20 -54.26 14.60
C ASP A 146 13.53 -54.15 15.36
N LEU A 147 13.47 -53.97 16.68
CA LEU A 147 14.50 -54.35 17.66
C LEU A 147 13.85 -54.86 18.95
#